data_AF-A0A379W9H0-F1
#
_entry.id   AF-A0A379W9H0-F1
#
_cell.length_a   1.000
_cell.length_b   1.000
_cell.length_c   1.000
_cell.angle_alpha   90.00
_cell.angle_beta   90.00
_cell.angle_gamma   90.00
#
_symmetry.space_group_name_H-M   'P 1'
#
loop_
_entity.id
_entity.type
_entity.pdbx_description
1 polymer ?
#
loop_
_entity_poly.entity_id
_entity_poly.type
_entity_poly.pdbx_seq_one_letter_code
_entity_poly.pdbx_strand_id
1 'polypeptide(L)'
;MPPGEHGFHIHAKGSCQPAIKDGKAVAAEAAGGHLDPQNTGKHEGPEGQGHLGDLPVLVVNNDGIATEPVTAPRLKSLDEVKDKALMIHVGGDNMSDQPKPLGGGGTRYACGVIK
;
A
#
# COMPACT_ATOMS: atom_id res chain seq x y z
N MET A 1 -11.20 -3.54 11.66
CA MET A 1 -10.67 -2.28 11.09
C MET A 1 -11.83 -1.29 10.96
N PRO A 2 -11.62 0.03 10.83
CA PRO A 2 -12.71 0.95 10.50
C PRO A 2 -13.45 0.44 9.24
N PRO A 3 -14.78 0.44 9.20
CA PRO A 3 -15.52 0.11 7.97
C PRO A 3 -15.21 1.10 6.85
N GLY A 4 -15.20 0.62 5.62
CA GLY A 4 -14.97 1.42 4.42
C GLY A 4 -13.80 0.96 3.56
N GLU A 5 -13.38 1.85 2.68
CA GLU A 5 -12.30 1.62 1.71
C GLU A 5 -10.95 2.04 2.28
N HIS A 6 -9.95 1.17 2.11
CA HIS A 6 -8.59 1.38 2.56
C HIS A 6 -7.59 1.16 1.43
N GLY A 7 -6.67 2.10 1.25
CA GLY A 7 -5.54 1.96 0.33
C GLY A 7 -4.67 0.76 0.73
N PHE A 8 -4.25 -0.01 -0.27
CA PHE A 8 -3.63 -1.30 -0.06
C PHE A 8 -2.46 -1.46 -1.02
N HIS A 9 -1.25 -1.57 -0.48
CA HIS A 9 -0.03 -1.48 -1.29
C HIS A 9 1.06 -2.41 -0.80
N ILE A 10 1.95 -2.80 -1.70
CA ILE A 10 3.24 -3.40 -1.37
C ILE A 10 4.28 -2.28 -1.33
N HIS A 11 4.98 -2.17 -0.21
CA HIS A 11 6.04 -1.20 0.06
C HIS A 11 7.43 -1.79 -0.17
N ALA A 12 8.37 -0.93 -0.54
CA ALA A 12 9.68 -1.30 -1.08
C ALA A 12 10.59 -2.09 -0.11
N LYS A 13 10.39 -1.98 1.21
CA LYS A 13 11.23 -2.64 2.23
C LYS A 13 10.39 -3.52 3.14
N GLY A 14 10.89 -4.73 3.44
CA GLY A 14 10.30 -5.68 4.39
C GLY A 14 10.47 -5.29 5.84
N SER A 15 9.98 -4.12 6.24
CA SER A 15 9.99 -3.66 7.63
C SER A 15 8.74 -2.88 7.97
N CYS A 16 8.07 -3.26 9.06
CA CYS A 16 6.91 -2.54 9.59
C CYS A 16 7.25 -1.63 10.78
N GLN A 17 8.55 -1.40 11.03
CA GLN A 17 8.99 -0.57 12.15
C GLN A 17 8.66 0.90 11.88
N PRO A 18 8.38 1.69 12.94
CA PRO A 18 8.32 3.13 12.80
C PRO A 18 9.69 3.69 12.39
N ALA A 19 9.69 4.87 11.78
CA ALA A 19 10.89 5.66 11.53
C ALA A 19 10.58 7.15 11.64
N ILE A 20 11.63 7.97 11.71
CA ILE A 20 11.47 9.43 11.76
C ILE A 20 11.35 9.98 10.34
N LYS A 21 10.27 10.73 10.09
CA LYS A 21 10.05 11.53 8.88
C LYS A 21 9.68 12.94 9.29
N ASP A 22 10.37 13.94 8.72
CA ASP A 22 10.16 15.37 9.02
C ASP A 22 10.15 15.67 10.53
N GLY A 23 11.07 15.03 11.28
CA GLY A 23 11.23 15.20 12.72
C GLY A 23 10.16 14.51 13.59
N LYS A 24 9.25 13.72 13.01
CA LYS A 24 8.19 13.01 13.73
C LYS A 24 8.29 11.50 13.52
N ALA A 25 7.95 10.73 14.56
CA ALA A 25 7.78 9.29 14.42
C ALA A 25 6.54 8.99 13.58
N VAL A 26 6.73 8.22 12.50
CA VAL A 26 5.65 7.79 11.61
C VAL A 26 5.56 6.27 11.65
N ALA A 27 4.35 5.75 11.86
CA ALA A 27 4.08 4.32 11.92
C ALA A 27 4.49 3.62 10.62
N ALA A 28 5.14 2.46 10.75
CA ALA A 28 5.61 1.63 9.64
C ALA A 28 6.45 2.33 8.55
N GLU A 29 7.03 3.50 8.86
CA GLU A 29 7.79 4.32 7.90
C GLU A 29 9.04 3.60 7.37
N ALA A 30 9.60 2.65 8.13
CA ALA A 30 10.73 1.84 7.67
C ALA A 30 10.44 0.98 6.43
N ALA A 31 9.16 0.78 6.07
CA ALA A 31 8.77 0.08 4.84
C ALA A 31 9.14 0.86 3.57
N GLY A 32 9.45 2.16 3.70
CA GLY A 32 9.67 3.05 2.55
C GLY A 32 8.35 3.43 1.85
N GLY A 33 8.44 3.84 0.58
CA GLY A 33 7.30 4.10 -0.29
C GLY A 33 6.76 2.84 -0.97
N HIS A 34 5.87 3.02 -1.94
CA HIS A 34 5.33 1.90 -2.74
C HIS A 34 6.46 1.21 -3.52
N LEU A 35 6.30 -0.08 -3.77
CA LEU A 35 7.24 -0.88 -4.55
C LEU A 35 7.22 -0.40 -6.02
N ASP A 36 8.31 0.21 -6.46
CA ASP A 36 8.43 0.80 -7.80
C ASP A 36 9.77 0.43 -8.47
N PRO A 37 9.95 -0.84 -8.88
CA PRO A 37 11.22 -1.30 -9.46
C PRO A 37 11.57 -0.60 -10.79
N GLN A 38 10.57 -0.04 -11.47
CA GLN A 38 10.75 0.69 -12.73
C GLN A 38 10.99 2.19 -12.54
N ASN A 39 10.97 2.68 -11.30
CA ASN A 39 11.14 4.10 -10.95
C ASN A 39 10.18 5.01 -11.75
N THR A 40 8.93 4.56 -11.86
CA THR A 40 7.84 5.28 -12.55
C THR A 40 7.51 6.60 -11.85
N GLY A 41 7.60 6.63 -10.52
CA GLY A 41 7.28 7.80 -9.69
C GLY A 41 5.83 8.26 -9.79
N LYS A 42 4.90 7.34 -10.13
CA LYS A 42 3.47 7.64 -10.30
C LYS A 42 2.61 6.59 -9.59
N HIS A 43 1.54 7.05 -8.95
CA HIS A 43 0.49 6.21 -8.42
C HIS A 43 -0.65 6.08 -9.44
N GLU A 44 -0.79 4.90 -10.04
CA GLU A 44 -1.77 4.66 -11.13
C GLU A 44 -2.59 3.37 -10.93
N GLY A 45 -2.51 2.75 -9.75
CA GLY A 45 -3.33 1.59 -9.40
C GLY A 45 -2.91 0.26 -10.06
N PRO A 46 -3.68 -0.81 -9.80
CA PRO A 46 -3.31 -2.18 -10.17
C PRO A 46 -3.32 -2.47 -11.68
N GLU A 47 -3.98 -1.63 -12.47
CA GLU A 47 -4.08 -1.74 -13.93
C GLU A 47 -3.26 -0.66 -14.67
N GLY A 48 -2.70 0.31 -13.95
CA GLY A 48 -1.93 1.42 -14.51
C GLY A 48 -0.48 1.09 -14.84
N GLN A 49 0.29 2.11 -15.19
CA GLN A 49 1.73 2.03 -15.51
C GLN A 49 2.59 2.73 -14.45
N GLY A 50 2.05 2.89 -13.24
CA GLY A 50 2.71 3.46 -12.07
C GLY A 50 3.48 2.42 -11.25
N HIS A 51 3.53 2.60 -9.94
CA HIS A 51 4.22 1.67 -9.04
C HIS A 51 3.70 0.23 -9.24
N LEU A 52 4.59 -0.75 -9.15
CA LEU A 52 4.22 -2.17 -9.25
C LEU A 52 3.45 -2.64 -8.02
N GLY A 53 3.69 -2.00 -6.87
CA GLY A 53 3.08 -2.33 -5.59
C GLY A 53 1.65 -1.79 -5.38
N ASP A 54 1.07 -1.06 -6.34
CA ASP A 54 -0.30 -0.56 -6.23
C ASP A 54 -1.29 -1.73 -6.41
N LEU A 55 -2.09 -2.04 -5.37
CA LEU A 55 -3.10 -3.12 -5.39
C LEU A 55 -4.52 -2.52 -5.45
N PRO A 56 -5.56 -3.33 -5.74
CA PRO A 56 -6.93 -2.85 -5.57
C PRO A 56 -7.23 -2.47 -4.12
N VAL A 57 -8.17 -1.54 -3.93
CA VAL A 57 -8.66 -1.10 -2.61
C VAL A 57 -9.06 -2.31 -1.75
N LEU A 58 -8.69 -2.29 -0.48
CA LEU A 58 -9.21 -3.23 0.51
C LEU A 58 -10.53 -2.70 1.07
N VAL A 59 -11.61 -3.47 0.91
CA VAL A 59 -12.94 -3.12 1.43
C VAL A 59 -13.18 -3.84 2.76
N VAL A 60 -13.45 -3.05 3.80
CA VAL A 60 -13.79 -3.53 5.14
C VAL A 60 -15.28 -3.33 5.39
N ASN A 61 -15.99 -4.41 5.76
CA ASN A 61 -17.42 -4.36 6.06
C ASN A 61 -17.74 -3.66 7.40
N ASN A 62 -19.03 -3.50 7.71
CA ASN A 62 -19.48 -2.83 8.94
C ASN A 62 -19.08 -3.53 10.25
N ASP A 63 -18.76 -4.83 10.19
CA ASP A 63 -18.24 -5.59 11.33
C ASP A 63 -16.72 -5.44 11.49
N GLY A 64 -16.09 -4.66 10.61
CA GLY A 64 -14.65 -4.41 10.63
C GLY A 64 -13.82 -5.55 10.02
N ILE A 65 -14.43 -6.37 9.18
CA ILE A 65 -13.85 -7.56 8.54
C ILE A 65 -13.67 -7.32 7.03
N ALA A 66 -12.52 -7.68 6.49
CA ALA A 66 -12.26 -7.76 5.05
C ALA A 66 -11.97 -9.22 4.66
N THR A 67 -12.84 -9.81 3.83
CA THR A 67 -12.70 -11.20 3.35
C THR A 67 -12.64 -11.31 1.83
N GLU A 68 -12.93 -10.22 1.11
CA GLU A 68 -12.98 -10.25 -0.35
C GLU A 68 -11.58 -10.40 -0.94
N PRO A 69 -11.37 -11.34 -1.87
CA PRO A 69 -10.10 -11.47 -2.56
C PRO A 69 -9.90 -10.30 -3.53
N VAL A 70 -8.66 -9.84 -3.64
CA VAL A 70 -8.24 -8.87 -4.65
C VAL A 70 -7.18 -9.50 -5.56
N THR A 71 -7.12 -9.03 -6.81
CA THR A 71 -6.16 -9.53 -7.80
C THR A 71 -5.28 -8.39 -8.29
N ALA A 72 -3.96 -8.61 -8.34
CA ALA A 72 -2.98 -7.68 -8.86
C ALA A 72 -2.39 -8.24 -10.16
N PRO A 73 -2.96 -7.94 -11.34
CA PRO A 73 -2.61 -8.64 -12.58
C PRO A 73 -1.18 -8.33 -13.06
N ARG A 74 -0.55 -7.26 -12.58
CA ARG A 74 0.83 -6.88 -12.93
C ARG A 74 1.88 -7.70 -12.18
N LEU A 75 1.55 -8.26 -11.00
CA LEU A 75 2.41 -9.18 -10.25
C LEU A 75 2.22 -10.60 -10.77
N LYS A 76 3.32 -11.26 -11.13
CA LYS A 76 3.34 -12.57 -11.80
C LYS A 76 3.94 -13.67 -10.92
N SER A 77 4.77 -13.31 -9.95
CA SER A 77 5.41 -14.24 -9.00
C SER A 77 5.47 -13.66 -7.59
N LEU A 78 5.44 -14.54 -6.59
CA LEU A 78 5.71 -14.18 -5.20
C LEU A 78 7.15 -13.69 -4.98
N ASP A 79 8.09 -14.11 -5.84
CA ASP A 79 9.48 -13.68 -5.77
C ASP A 79 9.63 -12.16 -5.99
N GLU A 80 8.72 -11.53 -6.74
CA GLU A 80 8.73 -10.08 -6.98
C GLU A 80 8.46 -9.27 -5.70
N VAL A 81 7.79 -9.89 -4.72
CA VAL A 81 7.31 -9.24 -3.50
C VAL A 81 7.91 -9.84 -2.24
N LYS A 82 8.82 -10.81 -2.39
CA LYS A 82 9.56 -11.39 -1.26
C LYS A 82 10.38 -10.32 -0.53
N ASP A 83 10.39 -10.40 0.79
CA ASP A 83 11.06 -9.45 1.70
C ASP A 83 10.61 -7.99 1.48
N LYS A 84 9.36 -7.81 1.05
CA LYS A 84 8.64 -6.52 1.00
C LYS A 84 7.60 -6.45 2.10
N ALA A 85 6.97 -5.29 2.27
CA ALA A 85 5.93 -5.11 3.27
C ALA A 85 4.59 -4.85 2.59
N LEU A 86 3.56 -5.58 2.99
CA LEU A 86 2.18 -5.29 2.66
C LEU A 86 1.65 -4.24 3.64
N MET A 87 0.97 -3.22 3.13
CA MET A 87 0.52 -2.06 3.89
C MET A 87 -0.96 -1.82 3.67
N ILE A 88 -1.69 -1.55 4.75
CA ILE A 88 -3.06 -1.05 4.69
C ILE A 88 -3.06 0.38 5.26
N HIS A 89 -3.65 1.31 4.52
CA HIS A 89 -3.72 2.73 4.88
C HIS A 89 -5.01 3.07 5.62
N VAL A 90 -5.03 4.23 6.29
CA VAL A 90 -6.22 4.72 7.00
C VAL A 90 -7.30 5.21 6.03
N GLY A 91 -6.91 5.95 5.00
CA GLY A 91 -7.81 6.37 3.93
C GLY A 91 -7.89 5.36 2.79
N GLY A 92 -8.82 5.58 1.86
CA GLY A 92 -8.98 4.81 0.63
C GLY A 92 -7.89 5.07 -0.41
N ASP A 93 -8.15 4.70 -1.66
CA ASP A 93 -7.24 4.93 -2.78
C ASP A 93 -8.04 5.23 -4.05
N ASN A 94 -7.80 6.40 -4.65
CA ASN A 94 -8.43 6.83 -5.91
C ASN A 94 -7.60 6.50 -7.16
N MET A 95 -6.52 5.73 -7.02
CA MET A 95 -5.61 5.29 -8.08
C MET A 95 -4.92 6.44 -8.82
N SER A 96 -4.79 7.61 -8.17
CA SER A 96 -4.16 8.79 -8.74
C SER A 96 -3.35 9.57 -7.71
N ASP A 97 -2.37 10.34 -8.17
CA ASP A 97 -1.70 11.35 -7.34
C ASP A 97 -2.47 12.67 -7.21
N GLN A 98 -3.66 12.76 -7.82
CA GLN A 98 -4.54 13.93 -7.73
C GLN A 98 -5.92 13.55 -7.18
N PRO A 99 -6.51 14.35 -6.28
CA PRO A 99 -6.01 15.63 -5.75
C PRO A 99 -4.99 15.47 -4.59
N LYS A 100 -4.75 14.24 -4.14
CA LYS A 100 -3.81 13.93 -3.06
C LYS A 100 -2.80 12.88 -3.56
N PRO A 101 -1.53 12.96 -3.12
CA PRO A 101 -0.52 12.00 -3.52
C PRO A 101 -0.89 10.58 -3.05
N LEU A 102 -0.40 9.58 -3.78
CA LEU A 102 -0.51 8.16 -3.43
C LEU A 102 -1.97 7.73 -3.13
N GLY A 103 -2.91 8.13 -3.99
CA GLY A 103 -4.30 7.71 -3.85
C GLY A 103 -5.10 8.44 -2.78
N GLY A 104 -4.45 9.27 -1.98
CA GLY A 104 -5.05 9.87 -0.78
C GLY A 104 -5.15 8.94 0.42
N GLY A 105 -4.45 7.80 0.43
CA GLY A 105 -4.50 6.82 1.54
C GLY A 105 -3.96 7.36 2.87
N GLY A 106 -3.01 8.30 2.82
CA GLY A 106 -2.51 8.98 4.01
C GLY A 106 -1.73 8.05 4.95
N THR A 107 -2.05 8.07 6.24
CA THR A 107 -1.31 7.33 7.28
C THR A 107 -1.46 5.82 7.15
N ARG A 108 -0.50 5.08 7.71
CA ARG A 108 -0.42 3.62 7.68
C ARG A 108 -1.15 3.03 8.88
N TYR A 109 -2.09 2.11 8.66
CA TYR A 109 -2.93 1.49 9.70
C TYR A 109 -2.39 0.12 10.14
N ALA A 110 -2.07 -0.75 9.18
CA ALA A 110 -1.53 -2.09 9.43
C ALA A 110 -0.43 -2.43 8.42
N CYS A 111 0.50 -3.29 8.84
CA CYS A 111 1.64 -3.68 8.03
C CYS A 111 2.03 -5.14 8.31
N GLY A 112 2.42 -5.89 7.28
CA GLY A 112 2.95 -7.24 7.40
C GLY A 112 4.11 -7.48 6.42
N VAL A 113 5.17 -8.13 6.88
CA VAL A 113 6.32 -8.49 6.02
C VAL A 113 6.05 -9.79 5.29
N ILE A 114 6.28 -9.81 3.97
CA ILE A 114 6.15 -10.98 3.10
C ILE A 114 7.45 -11.80 3.19
N LYS A 115 7.36 -13.11 3.50
CA LYS A 115 8.49 -14.03 3.72
C LYS A 115 8.71 -14.97 2.55
#